data_AF-A0A6S7DDK8-F1
#
_entry.id   AF-A0A6S7DDK8-F1
#
_cell.length_a   1.000
_cell.length_b   1.000
_cell.length_c   1.000
_cell.angle_alpha   90.00
_cell.angle_beta   90.00
_cell.angle_gamma   90.00
#
_symmetry.space_group_name_H-M   'P 1'
#
loop_
_entity.id
_entity.type
_entity.pdbx_description
1 polymer ?
#
loop_
_entity_poly.entity_id
_entity_poly.type
_entity_poly.pdbx_seq_one_letter_code
_entity_poly.pdbx_strand_id
1 'polypeptide(L)'
;MSVPANFNGQRPVIDPNDAAMLLIDHQSGLFQTVADMPMTELRSLAGVVPMDTGAVAAELQKTWNREDAAKWAEVYTKIFPPYQLLIESYNRAQEVVKKGEQLDSQR
;
A
#
# COMPACT_ATOMS: atom_id res chain seq x y z
N MET A 1 9.36 -32.07 0.29
CA MET A 1 8.59 -30.83 0.53
C MET A 1 9.49 -29.91 1.34
N SER A 2 9.97 -28.82 0.75
CA SER A 2 10.75 -27.82 1.48
C SER A 2 9.81 -27.14 2.49
N VAL A 3 10.29 -26.98 3.71
CA VAL A 3 9.57 -26.25 4.75
C VAL A 3 9.38 -24.82 4.24
N PRO A 4 8.15 -24.25 4.23
CA PRO A 4 7.97 -22.85 3.84
C PRO A 4 8.86 -22.00 4.74
N ALA A 5 9.64 -21.10 4.15
CA ALA A 5 10.64 -20.30 4.88
C ALA A 5 9.99 -19.63 6.10
N ASN A 6 10.24 -20.21 7.27
CA ASN A 6 9.92 -19.66 8.57
C ASN A 6 11.16 -18.87 8.99
N PHE A 7 11.01 -17.56 9.22
CA PHE A 7 12.08 -16.63 9.60
C PHE A 7 12.62 -16.89 11.03
N ASN A 8 12.63 -18.15 11.51
CA ASN A 8 13.13 -18.57 12.82
C ASN A 8 12.56 -17.75 13.99
N GLY A 9 11.28 -17.38 13.91
CA GLY A 9 10.61 -16.53 14.92
C GLY A 9 11.06 -15.06 14.93
N GLN A 10 11.96 -14.67 14.03
CA GLN A 10 12.29 -13.27 13.79
C GLN A 10 11.16 -12.61 13.00
N ARG A 11 11.00 -11.30 13.19
CA ARG A 11 10.15 -10.52 12.30
C ARG A 11 10.67 -10.71 10.87
N PRO A 12 9.83 -11.08 9.90
CA PRO A 12 10.24 -11.09 8.50
C PRO A 12 10.75 -9.69 8.15
N VAL A 13 12.03 -9.58 7.84
CA VAL A 13 12.66 -8.34 7.37
C VAL A 13 13.28 -8.65 6.02
N ILE A 14 13.00 -7.82 5.02
CA ILE A 14 13.59 -7.94 3.69
C ILE A 14 15.06 -7.55 3.79
N ASP A 15 15.98 -8.47 3.45
CA ASP A 15 17.40 -8.14 3.28
C ASP A 15 17.59 -7.45 1.93
N PRO A 16 17.98 -6.17 1.89
CA PRO A 16 18.16 -5.46 0.62
C PRO A 16 19.26 -6.06 -0.27
N ASN A 17 20.20 -6.81 0.30
CA ASN A 17 21.30 -7.42 -0.45
C ASN A 17 20.96 -8.79 -1.06
N ASP A 18 19.85 -9.40 -0.64
CA ASP A 18 19.48 -10.78 -1.01
C ASP A 18 17.97 -10.94 -1.32
N ALA A 19 17.31 -9.84 -1.71
CA ALA A 19 15.90 -9.84 -2.05
C ALA A 19 15.67 -9.39 -3.49
N ALA A 20 14.92 -10.20 -4.25
CA ALA A 20 14.24 -9.77 -5.46
C ALA A 20 12.75 -9.57 -5.16
N MET A 21 12.18 -8.49 -5.70
CA MET A 21 10.81 -8.05 -5.44
C MET A 21 10.00 -8.08 -6.73
N LEU A 22 8.82 -8.69 -6.68
CA LEU A 22 7.87 -8.77 -7.79
C LEU A 22 6.64 -7.93 -7.47
N LEU A 23 6.40 -6.88 -8.27
CA LEU A 23 5.21 -6.03 -8.17
C LEU A 23 4.05 -6.65 -8.96
N ILE A 24 3.01 -7.10 -8.25
CA ILE A 24 1.90 -7.87 -8.82
C ILE A 24 0.67 -7.02 -9.20
N ASP A 25 0.66 -5.74 -8.82
CA ASP A 25 -0.43 -4.79 -9.10
C ASP A 25 -0.39 -4.18 -10.51
N HIS A 26 0.72 -4.35 -11.24
CA HIS A 26 0.86 -4.02 -12.66
C HIS A 26 0.56 -5.22 -13.59
N GLN A 27 -0.27 -6.17 -13.19
CA GLN A 27 -0.69 -7.26 -14.08
C GLN A 27 -1.64 -6.74 -15.18
N SER A 28 -1.08 -6.40 -16.33
CA SER A 28 -1.83 -6.26 -17.58
C SER A 28 -2.37 -7.64 -17.98
N GLY A 29 -3.70 -7.77 -18.02
CA GLY A 29 -4.45 -9.02 -18.03
C GLY A 29 -3.98 -10.11 -18.99
N LEU A 30 -3.87 -11.32 -18.43
CA LEU A 30 -4.28 -12.60 -19.03
C LEU A 30 -4.43 -13.70 -17.95
N PHE A 31 -3.65 -13.62 -16.86
CA PHE A 31 -3.75 -14.50 -15.68
C PHE A 31 -3.78 -13.65 -14.40
N GLN A 32 -4.67 -13.95 -13.48
CA GLN A 32 -4.74 -13.30 -12.17
C GLN A 32 -3.96 -14.14 -11.18
N THR A 33 -2.63 -14.08 -11.23
CA THR A 33 -1.77 -15.04 -10.50
C THR A 33 -2.02 -15.03 -8.99
N VAL A 34 -2.47 -13.90 -8.43
CA VAL A 34 -2.89 -13.79 -7.03
C VAL A 34 -4.21 -14.49 -6.74
N ALA A 35 -5.16 -14.44 -7.68
CA ALA A 35 -6.46 -15.10 -7.54
C ALA A 35 -6.39 -16.59 -7.91
N ASP A 36 -5.55 -16.95 -8.87
CA ASP A 36 -5.49 -18.25 -9.51
C ASP A 36 -4.50 -19.22 -8.82
N MET A 37 -3.62 -18.71 -7.95
CA MET A 37 -2.59 -19.52 -7.28
C MET A 37 -2.49 -19.19 -5.79
N PRO A 38 -2.40 -20.21 -4.90
CA PRO A 38 -2.12 -19.99 -3.49
C PRO A 38 -0.79 -19.24 -3.28
N MET A 39 -0.76 -18.26 -2.38
CA MET A 39 0.43 -17.43 -2.12
C MET A 39 1.67 -18.22 -1.71
N THR A 40 1.50 -19.37 -1.05
CA THR A 40 2.61 -20.26 -0.69
C THR A 40 3.25 -20.91 -1.92
N GLU A 41 2.46 -21.26 -2.91
CA GLU A 41 2.92 -21.83 -4.17
C GLU A 41 3.58 -20.76 -5.04
N LEU A 42 2.94 -19.58 -5.16
CA LEU A 42 3.50 -18.44 -5.89
C LEU A 42 4.89 -18.06 -5.39
N ARG A 43 5.07 -17.96 -4.06
CA ARG A 43 6.38 -17.68 -3.44
C ARG A 43 7.40 -18.77 -3.73
N SER A 44 6.98 -20.04 -3.69
CA SER A 44 7.89 -21.17 -3.94
C SER A 44 8.35 -21.24 -5.39
N LEU A 45 7.48 -20.91 -6.34
CA LEU A 45 7.80 -20.95 -7.77
C LEU A 45 8.63 -19.76 -8.22
N ALA A 46 8.29 -18.57 -7.73
CA ALA A 46 8.94 -17.34 -8.18
C ALA A 46 10.27 -17.07 -7.46
N GLY A 47 10.53 -17.71 -6.31
CA GLY A 47 11.75 -17.49 -5.52
C GLY A 47 11.89 -16.06 -4.99
N VAL A 48 10.82 -15.28 -5.01
CA VAL A 48 10.75 -13.86 -4.65
C VAL A 48 9.59 -13.59 -3.71
N VAL A 49 9.61 -12.44 -3.04
CA VAL A 49 8.47 -11.97 -2.24
C VAL A 49 7.54 -11.15 -3.16
N PRO A 50 6.33 -11.65 -3.48
CA PRO A 50 5.35 -10.85 -4.21
C PRO A 50 4.80 -9.76 -3.29
N MET A 51 4.77 -8.52 -3.79
CA MET A 51 4.24 -7.34 -3.09
C MET A 51 3.50 -6.45 -4.10
N ASP A 52 2.61 -5.59 -3.61
CA ASP A 52 2.04 -4.50 -4.42
C ASP A 52 2.80 -3.18 -4.17
N THR A 53 2.63 -2.19 -5.05
CA THR A 53 3.31 -0.90 -4.97
C THR A 53 2.96 -0.15 -3.69
N GLY A 54 1.74 -0.31 -3.17
CA GLY A 54 1.29 0.29 -1.91
C GLY A 54 1.99 -0.31 -0.69
N ALA A 55 2.20 -1.62 -0.68
CA ALA A 55 2.93 -2.35 0.35
C ALA A 55 4.41 -1.95 0.36
N VAL A 56 5.02 -1.77 -0.82
CA VAL A 56 6.40 -1.25 -0.93
C VAL A 56 6.48 0.18 -0.41
N ALA A 57 5.56 1.04 -0.82
CA ALA A 57 5.49 2.41 -0.30
C ALA A 57 5.33 2.43 1.23
N ALA A 58 4.49 1.54 1.78
CA ALA A 58 4.27 1.42 3.22
C ALA A 58 5.51 0.91 3.98
N GLU A 59 6.26 -0.02 3.40
CA GLU A 59 7.49 -0.55 4.00
C GLU A 59 8.62 0.50 4.00
N LEU A 60 8.74 1.27 2.92
CA LEU A 60 9.68 2.40 2.85
C LEU A 60 9.25 3.53 3.79
N GLN A 61 7.94 3.78 3.87
CA GLN A 61 7.40 4.80 4.74
C GLN A 61 7.56 4.40 6.22
N LYS A 62 7.17 3.20 6.65
CA LYS A 62 7.13 2.72 8.04
C LYS A 62 6.14 3.44 8.98
N THR A 63 6.06 4.77 8.95
CA THR A 63 5.23 5.55 9.87
C THR A 63 4.72 6.86 9.25
N TRP A 64 3.52 7.28 9.67
CA TRP A 64 2.95 8.59 9.35
C TRP A 64 3.44 9.71 10.28
N ASN A 65 4.04 9.37 11.43
CA ASN A 65 4.58 10.36 12.37
C ASN A 65 5.94 10.90 11.89
N ARG A 66 5.91 11.85 10.96
CA ARG A 66 7.08 12.44 10.29
C ARG A 66 6.77 13.80 9.68
N GLU A 67 7.82 14.59 9.47
CA GLU A 67 7.71 15.96 8.92
C GLU A 67 7.29 15.97 7.44
N ASP A 68 7.63 14.93 6.68
CA ASP A 68 7.34 14.79 5.25
C ASP A 68 6.04 14.01 4.96
N ALA A 69 5.18 13.81 5.95
CA ALA A 69 3.95 13.02 5.82
C ALA A 69 3.04 13.50 4.67
N ALA A 70 2.98 14.81 4.42
CA ALA A 70 2.20 15.37 3.31
C ALA A 70 2.74 14.93 1.93
N LYS A 71 4.07 14.87 1.76
CA LYS A 71 4.69 14.38 0.52
C LYS A 71 4.41 12.90 0.32
N TRP A 72 4.40 12.11 1.40
CA TRP A 72 3.97 10.72 1.34
C TRP A 72 2.51 10.62 0.91
N ALA A 73 1.60 11.43 1.46
CA ALA A 73 0.21 11.43 1.01
C ALA A 73 0.07 11.67 -0.50
N GLU A 74 0.85 12.58 -1.10
CA GLU A 74 0.91 12.78 -2.56
C GLU A 74 1.44 11.57 -3.34
N VAL A 75 2.33 10.78 -2.76
CA VAL A 75 2.76 9.51 -3.38
C VAL A 75 1.62 8.49 -3.33
N TYR A 76 0.93 8.40 -2.19
CA TYR A 76 -0.19 7.48 -2.02
C TYR A 76 -1.36 7.80 -2.94
N THR A 77 -1.61 9.06 -3.31
CA THR A 77 -2.66 9.41 -4.30
C THR A 77 -2.31 8.93 -5.71
N LYS A 78 -1.02 8.81 -6.06
CA LYS A 78 -0.58 8.25 -7.35
C LYS A 78 -0.75 6.74 -7.41
N ILE A 79 -0.59 6.05 -6.27
CA ILE A 79 -0.79 4.61 -6.16
C ILE A 79 -2.28 4.28 -6.07
N PHE A 80 -3.03 5.06 -5.28
CA PHE A 80 -4.45 4.89 -5.04
C PHE A 80 -5.23 6.16 -5.42
N PRO A 81 -5.68 6.30 -6.68
CA PRO A 81 -6.44 7.47 -7.12
C PRO A 81 -7.63 7.86 -6.21
N PRO A 82 -8.40 6.90 -5.64
CA PRO A 82 -9.51 7.24 -4.72
C PRO A 82 -9.07 7.97 -3.44
N TYR A 83 -7.81 7.87 -3.02
CA TYR A 83 -7.33 8.58 -1.83
C TYR A 83 -7.33 10.09 -2.03
N GLN A 84 -7.14 10.56 -3.26
CA GLN A 84 -7.24 11.99 -3.55
C GLN A 84 -8.62 12.53 -3.17
N LEU A 85 -9.68 11.81 -3.55
CA LEU A 85 -11.06 12.20 -3.22
C LEU A 85 -11.31 12.24 -1.71
N LEU A 86 -10.76 11.28 -0.97
CA LEU A 86 -10.88 11.24 0.49
C LEU A 86 -10.20 12.45 1.13
N ILE A 87 -8.99 12.80 0.67
CA ILE A 87 -8.23 13.95 1.17
C ILE A 87 -8.96 15.25 0.87
N GLU A 88 -9.45 15.43 -0.36
CA GLU A 88 -10.21 16.62 -0.76
C GLU A 88 -11.49 16.78 0.06
N SER A 89 -12.25 15.68 0.25
CA SER A 89 -13.45 15.65 1.07
C SER A 89 -13.17 16.03 2.53
N TYR A 90 -12.13 15.45 3.12
CA TYR A 90 -11.72 15.77 4.49
C TYR A 90 -11.33 17.25 4.64
N ASN A 91 -10.52 17.78 3.73
CA ASN A 91 -10.11 19.18 3.75
C ASN A 91 -11.32 20.11 3.65
N ARG A 92 -12.27 19.80 2.75
CA ARG A 92 -13.51 20.59 2.63
C ARG A 92 -14.33 20.55 3.91
N ALA A 93 -14.46 19.40 4.56
CA ALA A 93 -15.15 19.28 5.83
C ALA A 93 -14.49 20.11 6.95
N GLN A 94 -13.15 20.10 7.02
CA GLN A 94 -12.39 20.93 7.97
C GLN A 94 -12.59 22.43 7.72
N GLU A 95 -12.68 22.85 6.46
CA GLU A 95 -12.94 24.25 6.11
C GLU A 95 -14.32 24.72 6.57
N VAL A 96 -15.36 23.91 6.36
CA VAL A 96 -16.74 24.22 6.79
C VAL A 96 -16.78 24.45 8.29
N VAL A 97 -16.13 23.57 9.07
CA VAL A 97 -16.03 23.69 10.54
C VAL A 97 -15.30 24.98 10.93
N LYS A 98 -14.17 25.31 10.29
CA LYS A 98 -13.38 26.49 10.62
C LYS A 98 -14.06 27.81 10.24
N LYS A 99 -14.76 27.83 9.10
CA LYS A 99 -15.44 29.02 8.57
C LYS A 99 -16.84 29.23 9.14
N GLY A 100 -17.39 28.23 9.84
CA GLY A 100 -18.76 28.27 10.35
C GLY A 100 -19.80 28.34 9.22
N GLU A 101 -19.53 27.70 8.08
CA GLU A 101 -20.48 27.66 6.97
C GLU A 101 -21.77 26.93 7.42
N GLN A 102 -22.92 27.53 7.14
CA GLN A 102 -24.22 26.93 7.46
C GLN A 102 -24.40 25.65 6.65
N LEU A 103 -24.71 24.54 7.33
CA LEU A 103 -24.93 23.24 6.68
C LEU A 103 -26.01 23.38 5.61
N ASP A 104 -25.80 22.73 4.46
CA ASP A 104 -26.75 22.81 3.33
C ASP A 104 -28.13 22.25 3.70
N SER A 105 -28.21 21.37 4.71
CA SER A 105 -29.46 20.89 5.30
C SER A 105 -30.25 21.94 6.10
N GLN A 106 -29.65 23.10 6.36
CA GLN A 106 -30.23 24.23 7.10
C GLN A 106 -30.43 25.47 6.21
N ARG A 107 -30.18 25.34 4.90
CA ARG A 107 -30.60 26.32 3.88
C ARG A 107 -31.98 25.94 3.33
#